data_AF-A0A449IRR7-F1
#
_entry.id   AF-A0A449IRR7-F1
#
_cell.length_a   1.000
_cell.length_b   1.000
_cell.length_c   1.000
_cell.angle_alpha   90.00
_cell.angle_beta   90.00
_cell.angle_gamma   90.00
#
_symmetry.space_group_name_H-M   'P 1'
#
loop_
_entity.id
_entity.type
_entity.pdbx_description
1 polymer ?
#
loop_
_entity_poly.entity_id
_entity_poly.type
_entity_poly.pdbx_seq_one_letter_code
_entity_poly.pdbx_strand_id
1 'polypeptide(L)' 'MPGDKALEFWTKADDWAGPVSLGLVKPGQVLSLPLDRLPPLSPNQLFELTLEGPNGSTTGKPTGPIQFIGRAVKVI' A
#
# COMPACT_ATOMS: atom_id res chain seq x y z
N MET A 1 -17.27 1.75 3.26
CA MET A 1 -16.49 1.97 4.50
C MET A 1 -17.22 3.01 5.31
N PRO A 2 -17.22 2.92 6.65
CA PRO A 2 -17.70 4.03 7.46
C PRO A 2 -16.88 5.28 7.13
N GLY A 3 -17.49 6.47 7.18
CA GLY A 3 -16.91 7.72 6.69
C GLY A 3 -15.69 8.22 7.47
N ASP A 4 -15.30 7.51 8.52
CA ASP A 4 -14.16 7.79 9.41
C ASP A 4 -12.93 6.93 9.09
N LYS A 5 -12.98 6.08 8.05
CA LYS A 5 -11.88 5.19 7.66
C LYS A 5 -11.62 5.21 6.18
N ALA A 6 -10.35 5.00 5.83
CA ALA A 6 -9.90 4.82 4.45
C ALA A 6 -9.01 3.58 4.36
N LEU A 7 -8.93 2.98 3.18
CA LEU A 7 -7.82 2.07 2.88
C LEU A 7 -6.63 2.89 2.41
N GLU A 8 -5.46 2.58 2.94
CA GLU A 8 -4.19 3.07 2.40
C GLU A 8 -3.40 1.90 1.82
N PHE A 9 -2.86 2.12 0.62
CA PHE A 9 -2.09 1.13 -0.11
C PHE A 9 -0.61 1.34 0.12
N TRP A 10 0.12 0.28 0.41
CA TRP A 10 1.54 0.33 0.72
C TRP A 10 2.31 -0.72 -0.06
N THR A 11 3.60 -0.46 -0.26
CA THR A 11 4.58 -1.46 -0.73
C THR A 11 5.82 -1.46 0.15
N LYS A 12 6.45 -2.62 0.32
CA LYS A 12 7.72 -2.78 1.02
C LYS A 12 8.54 -3.93 0.46
N ALA A 13 9.85 -3.89 0.66
CA ALA A 13 10.76 -5.00 0.37
C ALA A 13 11.81 -5.12 1.49
N ASP A 14 12.47 -6.26 1.56
CA ASP A 14 13.33 -6.66 2.68
C ASP A 14 14.47 -5.65 2.93
N ASP A 15 15.07 -5.10 1.87
CA ASP A 15 16.23 -4.19 1.96
C ASP A 15 15.86 -2.69 1.98
N TRP A 16 14.58 -2.34 2.13
CA TRP A 16 14.15 -0.95 2.15
C TRP A 16 14.15 -0.38 3.58
N ALA A 17 14.35 0.94 3.68
CA ALA A 17 14.30 1.65 4.97
C ALA A 17 12.91 1.59 5.65
N GLY A 18 11.85 1.31 4.88
CA GLY A 18 10.49 1.19 5.39
C GLY A 18 9.46 1.02 4.28
N PRO A 19 8.18 0.89 4.65
CA PRO A 19 7.09 0.85 3.68
C PRO A 19 6.94 2.21 2.99
N VAL A 20 6.51 2.17 1.74
CA VAL A 20 6.19 3.34 0.92
C VAL A 20 4.69 3.38 0.72
N SER A 21 4.06 4.51 1.06
CA SER A 21 2.66 4.73 0.74
C SER A 21 2.49 4.93 -0.77
N LEU A 22 1.55 4.19 -1.33
CA LEU A 22 1.07 4.30 -2.72
C LEU A 22 -0.24 5.09 -2.79
N GLY A 23 -0.72 5.60 -1.64
CA GLY A 23 -1.88 6.48 -1.53
C GLY A 23 -3.16 5.78 -1.08
N LEU A 24 -4.21 6.60 -0.94
CA LEU A 24 -5.53 6.15 -0.49
C LEU A 24 -6.30 5.44 -1.59
N VAL A 25 -7.00 4.37 -1.21
CA VAL A 25 -7.91 3.64 -2.09
C VAL A 25 -9.35 4.01 -1.76
N LYS A 26 -10.07 4.52 -2.77
CA LYS A 26 -11.49 4.84 -2.65
C LYS A 26 -12.34 3.62 -2.97
N PRO A 27 -13.37 3.30 -2.17
CA PRO A 27 -14.30 2.23 -2.47
C PRO A 27 -14.89 2.36 -3.88
N GLY A 28 -14.93 1.24 -4.61
CA GLY A 28 -15.51 1.20 -5.96
C GLY A 28 -14.68 1.89 -7.05
N GLN A 29 -13.46 2.36 -6.75
CA GLN A 29 -12.55 2.95 -7.74
C GLN A 29 -11.33 2.07 -7.98
N VAL A 30 -10.92 2.00 -9.24
CA VAL A 30 -9.66 1.38 -9.63
C VAL A 30 -8.54 2.40 -9.41
N LEU A 31 -7.50 1.98 -8.67
CA LEU A 31 -6.26 2.74 -8.54
C LEU A 31 -5.28 2.23 -9.60
N SER A 32 -4.92 3.10 -10.55
CA SER A 32 -3.88 2.81 -11.55
C SER A 32 -2.58 3.48 -11.12
N LEU A 33 -1.54 2.69 -10.87
CA LEU A 33 -0.20 3.16 -10.52
C LEU A 33 0.74 2.99 -11.71
N PRO A 34 1.26 4.08 -12.27
CA PRO A 34 2.33 4.02 -13.26
C PRO A 34 3.56 3.33 -12.68
N LEU A 35 4.18 2.42 -13.45
CA LEU A 35 5.34 1.66 -12.99
C LEU A 35 6.56 2.55 -12.65
N ASP A 36 6.71 3.68 -13.34
CA ASP A 36 7.75 4.69 -13.09
C ASP A 36 7.55 5.48 -11.78
N ARG A 37 6.36 5.39 -11.17
CA ARG A 37 6.06 5.94 -9.84
C ARG A 37 6.15 4.91 -8.73
N LEU A 38 6.36 3.64 -9.07
CA LEU A 38 6.64 2.61 -8.09
C LEU A 38 8.13 2.61 -7.76
N PRO A 39 8.50 2.29 -6.51
CA PRO A 39 9.89 1.96 -6.23
C PRO A 39 10.34 0.76 -7.08
N PRO A 40 11.66 0.57 -7.26
CA PRO A 40 12.19 -0.53 -8.07
C PRO A 40 11.61 -1.88 -7.65
N LEU A 41 11.30 -2.73 -8.62
CA LEU A 41 10.87 -4.10 -8.34
C LEU A 41 11.96 -4.84 -7.56
N SER A 42 11.58 -5.48 -6.47
CA SER A 42 12.48 -6.23 -5.60
C SER A 42 11.98 -7.66 -5.38
N PRO A 43 12.86 -8.65 -5.17
CA PRO A 43 12.45 -9.95 -4.64
C PRO A 43 11.63 -9.79 -3.36
N ASN A 44 10.65 -10.69 -3.17
CA ASN A 44 9.75 -10.69 -2.02
C ASN A 44 8.98 -9.39 -1.75
N GLN A 45 8.90 -8.48 -2.73
CA GLN A 45 8.16 -7.23 -2.57
C GLN A 45 6.70 -7.50 -2.23
N LEU A 46 6.28 -6.93 -1.11
CA LEU A 46 4.97 -7.08 -0.54
C LEU A 46 4.15 -5.82 -0.77
N PHE A 47 2.87 -6.02 -1.06
CA PHE A 47 1.86 -4.98 -1.14
C PHE A 47 0.80 -5.24 -0.07
N GLU A 48 0.39 -4.21 0.65
CA GLU A 48 -0.61 -4.31 1.71
C GLU A 48 -1.64 -3.18 1.64
N LEU A 49 -2.87 -3.50 2.04
CA LEU A 49 -3.93 -2.52 2.27
C LEU A 49 -4.23 -2.50 3.75
N THR A 50 -4.12 -1.34 4.39
CA THR A 50 -4.44 -1.15 5.81
C THR A 50 -5.66 -0.25 5.99
N LEU A 51 -6.45 -0.51 7.03
CA LEU A 51 -7.60 0.32 7.38
C LEU A 51 -7.16 1.46 8.29
N GLU A 52 -6.93 2.63 7.71
CA GLU A 52 -6.41 3.81 8.38
C GLU A 52 -7.51 4.81 8.76
N GLY A 53 -7.12 5.91 9.40
CA GLY A 53 -7.99 7.08 9.55
C GLY A 53 -8.40 7.68 8.20
N PRO A 54 -9.29 8.70 8.19
CA PRO A 54 -9.89 9.21 6.96
C PRO A 54 -8.86 9.81 5.97
N ASN A 55 -7.70 10.25 6.48
CA ASN A 55 -6.62 10.83 5.68
C ASN A 55 -5.41 9.89 5.53
N GLY A 56 -5.54 8.61 5.89
CA GLY A 56 -4.41 7.67 5.94
C GLY A 56 -3.59 7.77 7.23
N SER A 57 -2.44 7.13 7.23
CA SER A 57 -1.45 7.18 8.29
C SER A 57 -0.70 8.51 8.29
N THR A 58 -0.51 9.07 9.48
CA THR A 58 0.27 10.29 9.70
C THR A 58 1.73 10.01 10.07
N THR A 59 2.13 8.73 10.15
CA THR A 59 3.44 8.33 10.67
C THR A 59 4.43 7.89 9.59
N GLY A 60 4.01 7.88 8.32
CA GLY A 60 4.81 7.35 7.21
C GLY A 60 4.95 5.82 7.20
N LYS A 61 4.16 5.11 8.02
CA LYS A 61 4.07 3.65 8.08
C LYS A 61 2.63 3.22 8.38
N PRO A 62 2.21 1.99 8.06
CA PRO A 62 0.87 1.53 8.42
C PRO A 62 0.60 1.65 9.92
N THR A 63 -0.56 2.22 10.28
CA THR A 63 -0.99 2.40 11.68
C THR A 63 -2.26 1.60 12.02
N GLY A 64 -2.99 1.16 11.00
CA GLY A 64 -4.22 0.39 11.13
C GLY A 64 -4.04 -1.11 10.87
N PRO A 65 -5.11 -1.90 11.07
CA PRO A 65 -5.08 -3.33 10.78
C PRO A 65 -4.96 -3.59 9.28
N ILE A 66 -4.15 -4.57 8.92
CA ILE A 66 -4.02 -5.07 7.54
C ILE A 66 -5.32 -5.76 7.14
N GLN A 67 -5.85 -5.40 5.97
CA GLN A 67 -7.06 -5.99 5.37
C GLN A 67 -6.69 -6.97 4.26
N PHE A 68 -5.64 -6.66 3.49
CA PHE A 68 -5.18 -7.48 2.37
C PHE A 68 -3.66 -7.47 2.27
N ILE A 69 -3.10 -8.58 1.79
CA ILE A 69 -1.68 -8.74 1.47
C ILE A 69 -1.57 -9.39 0.09
N GLY A 70 -0.70 -8.83 -0.75
CA GLY A 70 -0.29 -9.40 -2.03
C GLY A 70 1.23 -9.40 -2.16
N ARG A 71 1.76 -10.26 -3.04
CA ARG A 71 3.18 -10.28 -3.38
C ARG A 71 3.33 -10.14 -4.88
N ALA A 72 4.29 -9.33 -5.32
CA ALA A 72 4.68 -9.34 -6.72
C ALA A 72 5.43 -10.62 -7.03
N VAL A 73 5.04 -11.27 -8.13
CA VAL A 73 5.78 -12.38 -8.72
C VAL A 73 6.34 -11.92 -10.05
N LYS A 74 7.63 -12.14 -10.26
CA LYS A 74 8.23 -11.95 -11.58
C LYS A 74 7.72 -13.10 -12.45
N VAL A 75 6.88 -12.79 -13.43
CA VAL A 75 6.52 -13.75 -14.48
C VAL A 75 7.69 -13.74 -15.46
N ILE A 76 8.35 -14.89 -15.54
CA ILE A 76 9.49 -15.17 -16.43
C ILE A 76 8.99 -15.51 -17.82
#